data_AF-A0A6B0UTM1-F1
#
_entry.id   AF-A0A6B0UTM1-F1
#
_cell.length_a   1.000
_cell.length_b   1.000
_cell.length_c   1.000
_cell.angle_alpha   90.00
_cell.angle_beta   90.00
_cell.angle_gamma   90.00
#
_symmetry.space_group_name_H-M   'P 1'
#
loop_
_entity.id
_entity.type
_entity.pdbx_description
1 polymer ?
#
loop_
_entity_poly.entity_id
_entity_poly.type
_entity_poly.pdbx_seq_one_letter_code
_entity_poly.pdbx_strand_id
1 'polypeptide(L)'
;AHDLRGTWTGYADVHSPLRRRCFDENYYAALNVEDGMARLVKLGAPKKKLMLGIPFYGRSFTLQDPRQNSLMAPIRKDVSAMPGQFVMSDEILAYYEVCMDITMRGWKRNYDAVGQCPYAYRDDQWVGYEDEESVSAKVDFV
;
A
#
# COMPACT_ATOMS: atom_id res chain seq x y z
N ALA A 1 -8.38 -0.01 7.77
CA ALA A 1 -7.17 0.82 7.61
C ALA A 1 -6.16 0.13 6.68
N HIS A 2 -6.65 -0.56 5.65
CA HIS A 2 -5.91 -1.28 4.61
C HIS A 2 -6.90 -1.61 3.49
N ASP A 3 -6.44 -2.17 2.37
CA ASP A 3 -7.24 -2.40 1.16
C ASP A 3 -7.94 -1.13 0.64
N LEU A 4 -7.35 0.03 0.90
CA LEU A 4 -7.85 1.32 0.44
C LEU A 4 -7.51 1.58 -1.03
N ARG A 5 -6.57 0.81 -1.58
CA ARG A 5 -6.16 0.79 -2.98
C ARG A 5 -5.92 -0.66 -3.40
N GLY A 6 -6.04 -0.92 -4.70
CA GLY A 6 -5.91 -2.24 -5.31
C GLY A 6 -6.13 -2.14 -6.81
N THR A 7 -6.15 -3.27 -7.52
CA THR A 7 -6.26 -3.31 -8.99
C THR A 7 -7.49 -2.59 -9.54
N TRP A 8 -8.58 -2.51 -8.77
CA TRP A 8 -9.79 -1.77 -9.15
C TRP A 8 -9.55 -0.27 -9.38
N THR A 9 -8.54 0.33 -8.74
CA THR A 9 -8.17 1.75 -8.91
C THR A 9 -7.66 2.06 -10.32
N GLY A 10 -6.94 1.12 -10.95
CA GLY A 10 -6.35 1.29 -12.28
C GLY A 10 -4.97 1.90 -12.32
N TYR A 11 -4.34 2.06 -11.16
CA TYR A 11 -2.96 2.46 -11.04
C TYR A 11 -2.32 1.79 -9.82
N ALA A 12 -0.99 1.72 -9.81
CA ALA A 12 -0.23 1.22 -8.69
C ALA A 12 -0.22 2.26 -7.57
N ASP A 13 -0.56 1.85 -6.34
CA ASP A 13 -0.58 2.70 -5.16
C ASP A 13 -0.46 1.84 -3.88
N VAL A 14 -0.05 2.47 -2.79
CA VAL A 14 -0.01 1.85 -1.46
C VAL A 14 -1.43 1.66 -0.93
N HIS A 15 -1.71 0.51 -0.33
CA HIS A 15 -3.08 0.12 0.05
C HIS A 15 -3.50 0.55 1.46
N SER A 16 -2.58 1.10 2.25
CA SER A 16 -2.88 1.60 3.59
C SER A 16 -2.24 2.97 3.93
N PRO A 17 -2.37 3.97 3.04
CA PRO A 17 -1.75 5.28 3.22
C PRO A 17 -2.24 5.97 4.49
N LEU A 18 -1.31 6.50 5.27
CA LEU A 18 -1.61 7.19 6.52
C LEU A 18 -2.40 8.46 6.27
N ARG A 19 -1.96 9.30 5.33
CA ARG A 19 -2.54 10.63 5.06
C ARG A 19 -2.94 10.82 3.61
N ARG A 20 -3.76 11.86 3.40
CA ARG A 20 -4.17 12.32 2.07
C ARG A 20 -2.98 12.86 1.28
N ARG A 21 -2.84 12.41 0.03
CA ARG A 21 -1.84 12.90 -0.94
C ARG A 21 -2.44 13.95 -1.87
N CYS A 22 -1.58 14.74 -2.53
CA CYS A 22 -2.04 15.82 -3.42
C CYS A 22 -2.83 15.30 -4.64
N PHE A 23 -2.53 14.08 -5.09
CA PHE A 23 -3.23 13.41 -6.19
C PHE A 23 -4.46 12.60 -5.72
N ASP A 24 -4.74 12.54 -4.41
CA ASP A 24 -5.96 11.90 -3.90
C ASP A 24 -7.16 12.84 -4.09
N GLU A 25 -7.96 12.54 -5.12
CA GLU A 25 -9.15 13.29 -5.51
C GLU A 25 -10.44 12.50 -5.25
N ASN A 26 -11.57 13.22 -5.27
CA ASN A 26 -12.92 12.64 -5.20
C ASN A 26 -13.08 11.63 -4.05
N TYR A 27 -13.48 10.40 -4.36
CA TYR A 27 -13.67 9.33 -3.39
C TYR A 27 -12.38 8.98 -2.63
N TYR A 28 -11.21 9.13 -3.26
CA TYR A 28 -9.92 8.75 -2.69
C TYR A 28 -9.34 9.79 -1.73
N ALA A 29 -9.82 11.04 -1.79
CA ALA A 29 -9.38 12.14 -0.95
C ALA A 29 -9.44 11.83 0.55
N ALA A 30 -10.52 11.20 1.01
CA ALA A 30 -10.72 10.82 2.42
C ALA A 30 -10.48 9.32 2.67
N LEU A 31 -9.97 8.58 1.68
CA LEU A 31 -9.76 7.14 1.77
C LEU A 31 -8.31 6.83 2.17
N ASN A 32 -7.98 7.25 3.38
CA ASN A 32 -6.70 7.06 4.08
C ASN A 32 -6.94 6.70 5.56
N VAL A 33 -5.90 6.32 6.29
CA VAL A 33 -6.01 5.89 7.70
C VAL A 33 -6.45 7.03 8.61
N GLU A 34 -5.82 8.21 8.52
CA GLU A 34 -6.06 9.35 9.39
C GLU A 34 -7.53 9.81 9.32
N ASP A 35 -8.05 10.04 8.11
CA ASP A 35 -9.44 10.44 7.89
C ASP A 35 -10.44 9.35 8.30
N GLY A 36 -10.11 8.08 8.03
CA GLY A 36 -10.95 6.95 8.41
C GLY A 36 -11.12 6.85 9.94
N MET A 37 -10.01 6.97 10.67
CA MET A 37 -10.03 6.94 12.14
C MET A 37 -10.71 8.19 12.73
N ALA A 38 -10.41 9.37 12.19
CA ALA A 38 -11.05 10.61 12.60
C ALA A 38 -12.58 10.56 12.38
N ARG A 39 -13.04 9.94 11.29
CA ARG A 39 -14.47 9.76 11.02
C ARG A 39 -15.15 8.86 12.04
N LEU A 40 -14.54 7.75 12.45
CA LEU A 40 -15.11 6.88 13.49
C LEU A 40 -15.29 7.65 14.80
N VAL A 41 -14.29 8.44 15.20
CA VAL A 41 -14.37 9.29 16.39
C VAL A 41 -15.48 10.34 16.25
N LYS A 42 -15.58 11.00 15.09
CA LYS A 42 -16.65 11.98 14.81
C LYS A 42 -18.04 11.37 14.88
N LEU A 43 -18.20 10.09 14.52
CA LEU A 43 -19.45 9.34 14.63
C LEU A 43 -19.73 8.81 16.04
N GLY A 44 -18.88 9.12 17.03
CA GLY A 44 -19.10 8.79 18.44
C GLY A 44 -18.32 7.59 18.96
N ALA A 45 -17.42 6.99 18.16
CA ALA A 45 -16.60 5.89 18.64
C ALA A 45 -15.58 6.39 19.70
N PRO A 46 -15.56 5.83 20.93
CA PRO A 46 -14.57 6.23 21.93
C PRO A 46 -13.15 5.84 21.48
N LYS A 47 -12.23 6.81 21.42
CA LYS A 47 -10.83 6.60 20.97
C LYS A 47 -10.16 5.39 21.64
N LYS A 48 -10.31 5.24 22.96
CA LYS A 48 -9.75 4.13 23.74
C LYS A 48 -10.27 2.72 23.39
N LYS A 49 -11.28 2.62 22.53
CA LYS A 49 -11.84 1.35 22.02
C LYS A 49 -11.50 1.12 20.54
N LEU A 50 -10.85 2.07 19.88
CA LEU A 50 -10.44 1.94 18.49
C LEU A 50 -9.08 1.26 18.42
N MET A 51 -8.98 0.24 17.57
CA MET A 51 -7.75 -0.47 17.26
C MET A 51 -7.37 -0.17 15.82
N LEU A 52 -6.17 0.36 15.60
CA LEU A 52 -5.66 0.57 14.25
C LEU A 52 -5.11 -0.75 13.69
N GLY A 53 -5.67 -1.20 12.57
CA GLY A 53 -5.15 -2.37 11.85
C GLY A 53 -3.92 -2.03 11.01
N ILE A 54 -2.86 -2.84 11.12
CA ILE A 54 -1.61 -2.72 10.35
C ILE A 54 -1.49 -3.97 9.46
N PRO A 55 -1.46 -3.84 8.12
CA PRO A 55 -1.34 -4.98 7.24
C PRO A 55 0.12 -5.44 7.09
N PHE A 56 0.43 -6.66 7.51
CA PHE A 56 1.75 -7.30 7.25
C PHE A 56 1.82 -7.97 5.86
N TYR A 57 1.14 -7.37 4.89
CA TYR A 57 1.14 -7.76 3.49
C TYR A 57 1.08 -6.50 2.62
N GLY A 58 1.57 -6.62 1.39
CA GLY A 58 1.40 -5.63 0.35
C GLY A 58 0.40 -6.08 -0.72
N ARG A 59 -0.16 -5.13 -1.46
CA ARG A 59 -0.92 -5.42 -2.67
C ARG A 59 -0.04 -5.27 -3.90
N SER A 60 -0.13 -6.27 -4.77
CA SER A 60 0.71 -6.41 -5.95
C SER A 60 -0.01 -5.98 -7.21
N PHE A 61 0.76 -5.46 -8.15
CA PHE A 61 0.28 -4.90 -9.40
C PHE A 61 1.24 -5.24 -10.53
N THR A 62 0.68 -5.36 -11.72
CA THR A 62 1.43 -5.46 -12.97
C THR A 62 1.32 -4.13 -13.72
N LEU A 63 2.44 -3.40 -13.83
CA LEU A 63 2.55 -2.10 -14.48
C LEU A 63 2.32 -2.20 -15.99
N GLN A 64 1.74 -1.16 -16.59
CA GLN A 64 1.61 -1.08 -18.05
C GLN A 64 2.95 -0.78 -18.72
N ASP A 65 3.79 0.07 -18.12
CA ASP A 65 5.15 0.38 -18.56
C ASP A 65 6.10 0.26 -17.35
N PRO A 66 7.08 -0.67 -17.37
CA PRO A 66 8.11 -0.81 -16.32
C PRO A 66 8.84 0.49 -15.96
N ARG A 67 8.92 1.42 -16.90
CA ARG A 67 9.58 2.73 -16.71
C ARG A 67 8.74 3.69 -15.87
N GLN A 68 7.42 3.46 -15.80
CA GLN A 68 6.49 4.18 -14.94
C GLN A 68 6.27 3.35 -13.68
N ASN A 69 7.09 3.54 -12.66
CA ASN A 69 7.14 2.70 -11.45
C ASN A 69 6.90 3.49 -10.15
N SER A 70 6.48 4.75 -10.26
CA SER A 70 6.07 5.57 -9.12
C SER A 70 4.59 5.32 -8.77
N LEU A 71 4.12 5.90 -7.68
CA LEU A 71 2.70 5.97 -7.36
C LEU A 71 1.91 6.54 -8.56
N MET A 72 0.66 6.12 -8.73
CA MET A 72 -0.21 6.47 -9.85
C MET A 72 0.24 5.92 -11.21
N ALA A 73 1.26 5.05 -11.26
CA ALA A 73 1.64 4.38 -12.49
C ALA A 73 0.49 3.51 -13.04
N PRO A 74 0.12 3.62 -14.32
CA PRO A 74 -0.92 2.79 -14.92
C PRO A 74 -0.60 1.30 -14.82
N ILE A 75 -1.62 0.49 -14.58
CA ILE A 75 -1.51 -0.97 -14.45
C ILE A 75 -2.27 -1.68 -15.56
N ARG A 76 -1.89 -2.91 -15.85
CA ARG A 76 -2.66 -3.85 -16.67
C ARG A 76 -3.70 -4.53 -15.77
N LYS A 77 -4.93 -3.99 -15.74
CA LYS A 77 -6.00 -4.49 -14.85
C LYS A 77 -6.39 -5.94 -15.10
N ASP A 78 -6.16 -6.42 -16.32
CA ASP A 78 -6.47 -7.76 -16.83
C ASP A 78 -5.31 -8.75 -16.67
N VAL A 79 -4.17 -8.31 -16.12
CA VAL A 79 -2.99 -9.15 -15.92
C VAL A 79 -2.65 -9.19 -14.44
N SER A 80 -2.77 -10.38 -13.85
CA SER A 80 -2.39 -10.65 -12.48
C SER A 80 -0.91 -10.36 -12.20
N ALA A 81 -0.57 -10.02 -10.96
CA ALA A 81 0.82 -9.95 -10.53
C ALA A 81 1.42 -11.35 -10.38
N MET A 82 2.75 -11.45 -10.43
CA MET A 82 3.43 -12.71 -10.19
C MET A 82 3.26 -13.13 -8.73
N PRO A 83 2.82 -14.37 -8.46
CA PRO A 83 2.60 -14.82 -7.10
C PRO A 83 3.91 -14.99 -6.34
N GLY A 84 3.88 -14.64 -5.05
CA GLY A 84 4.96 -14.91 -4.12
C GLY A 84 5.20 -16.41 -3.94
N GLN A 85 6.42 -16.78 -3.54
CA GLN A 85 6.83 -18.19 -3.41
C GLN A 85 6.06 -18.95 -2.33
N PHE A 86 5.56 -18.25 -1.29
CA PHE A 86 5.01 -18.88 -0.10
C PHE A 86 3.50 -18.64 0.01
N VAL A 87 3.05 -17.40 -0.17
CA VAL A 87 1.61 -17.09 -0.13
C VAL A 87 0.91 -17.61 -1.39
N MET A 88 1.63 -17.69 -2.52
CA MET A 88 1.11 -18.17 -3.81
C MET A 88 -0.15 -17.41 -4.27
N SER A 89 -0.30 -16.15 -3.85
CA SER A 89 -1.37 -15.25 -4.28
C SER A 89 -0.83 -14.26 -5.31
N ASP A 90 -1.63 -14.01 -6.34
CA ASP A 90 -1.38 -13.03 -7.38
C ASP A 90 -1.94 -11.64 -7.06
N GLU A 91 -2.54 -11.46 -5.87
CA GLU A 91 -3.04 -10.18 -5.37
C GLU A 91 -2.15 -9.56 -4.29
N ILE A 92 -1.48 -10.40 -3.49
CA ILE A 92 -0.75 -9.96 -2.31
C ILE A 92 0.61 -10.65 -2.18
N LEU A 93 1.54 -9.96 -1.53
CA LEU A 93 2.79 -10.51 -1.03
C LEU A 93 2.85 -10.31 0.48
N ALA A 94 3.24 -11.34 1.23
CA ALA A 94 3.54 -11.16 2.65
C ALA A 94 4.80 -10.30 2.83
N TYR A 95 4.93 -9.60 3.96
CA TYR A 95 6.09 -8.73 4.24
C TYR A 95 7.43 -9.44 4.01
N TYR A 96 7.57 -10.69 4.47
CA TYR A 96 8.80 -11.46 4.31
C TYR A 96 9.12 -11.81 2.84
N GLU A 97 8.12 -11.95 1.97
CA GLU A 97 8.31 -12.15 0.53
C GLU A 97 8.85 -10.87 -0.11
N VAL A 98 8.28 -9.71 0.25
CA VAL A 98 8.77 -8.41 -0.20
C VAL A 98 10.23 -8.19 0.26
N CYS A 99 10.57 -8.56 1.50
CA CYS A 99 11.94 -8.50 2.00
C CYS A 99 12.90 -9.37 1.17
N MET A 100 12.51 -10.61 0.84
CA MET A 100 13.31 -11.49 -0.02
C MET A 100 13.46 -10.90 -1.43
N ASP A 101 12.40 -10.33 -1.98
CA ASP A 101 12.41 -9.74 -3.31
C ASP A 101 13.38 -8.54 -3.39
N ILE A 102 13.39 -7.68 -2.36
CA ILE A 102 14.32 -6.56 -2.24
C ILE A 102 15.76 -7.04 -2.04
N THR A 103 15.99 -7.93 -1.06
CA THR A 103 17.36 -8.30 -0.64
C THR A 103 18.05 -9.31 -1.55
N MET A 104 17.28 -10.18 -2.21
CA MET A 104 17.83 -11.31 -2.99
C MET A 104 17.47 -11.27 -4.47
N ARG A 105 16.39 -10.58 -4.85
CA ARG A 105 15.88 -10.59 -6.24
C ARG A 105 15.94 -9.23 -6.92
N GLY A 106 16.64 -8.26 -6.34
CA GLY A 106 16.95 -6.99 -6.98
C GLY A 106 15.75 -6.05 -7.15
N TRP A 107 14.70 -6.21 -6.35
CA TRP A 107 13.63 -5.21 -6.29
C TRP A 107 14.14 -3.91 -5.68
N LYS A 108 13.63 -2.79 -6.19
CA LYS A 108 13.96 -1.46 -5.70
C LYS A 108 12.86 -0.97 -4.77
N ARG A 109 13.23 -0.56 -3.56
CA ARG A 109 12.35 0.10 -2.59
C ARG A 109 12.33 1.61 -2.84
N ASN A 110 11.14 2.19 -2.81
CA ASN A 110 10.88 3.63 -2.69
C ASN A 110 9.88 3.89 -1.54
N TYR A 111 9.67 5.15 -1.19
CA TYR A 111 8.83 5.53 -0.06
C TYR A 111 7.92 6.70 -0.39
N ASP A 112 6.63 6.56 -0.09
CA ASP A 112 5.66 7.65 -0.13
C ASP A 112 5.78 8.48 1.14
N ALA A 113 6.48 9.61 1.08
CA ALA A 113 6.69 10.47 2.24
C ALA A 113 5.40 11.11 2.78
N VAL A 114 4.34 11.25 1.97
CA VAL A 114 3.07 11.84 2.42
C VAL A 114 2.15 10.74 2.95
N GLY A 115 2.00 9.66 2.19
CA GLY A 115 1.24 8.47 2.61
C GLY A 115 1.90 7.66 3.72
N GLN A 116 3.19 7.89 4.00
CA GLN A 116 3.98 7.19 5.02
C GLN A 116 3.96 5.66 4.83
N CYS A 117 4.13 5.19 3.59
CA CYS A 117 4.15 3.78 3.23
C CYS A 117 5.25 3.51 2.19
N PRO A 118 5.98 2.39 2.30
CA PRO A 118 6.90 1.96 1.26
C PRO A 118 6.18 1.32 0.07
N TYR A 119 6.89 1.27 -1.05
CA TYR A 119 6.56 0.41 -2.16
C TYR A 119 7.84 -0.13 -2.80
N ALA A 120 7.75 -1.28 -3.46
CA ALA A 120 8.86 -1.89 -4.15
C ALA A 120 8.48 -2.35 -5.53
N TYR A 121 9.44 -2.40 -6.45
CA TYR A 121 9.18 -2.80 -7.82
C TYR A 121 10.40 -3.43 -8.49
N ARG A 122 10.12 -4.24 -9.50
CA ARG A 122 11.10 -4.79 -10.44
C ARG A 122 10.41 -5.12 -11.75
N ASP A 123 11.04 -4.75 -12.87
CA ASP A 123 10.45 -4.94 -14.20
C ASP A 123 9.04 -4.33 -14.23
N ASP A 124 8.01 -5.10 -14.59
CA ASP A 124 6.62 -4.65 -14.53
C ASP A 124 5.89 -5.02 -13.22
N GLN A 125 6.58 -5.60 -12.24
CA GLN A 125 5.96 -5.96 -10.96
C GLN A 125 6.14 -4.83 -9.94
N TRP A 126 5.08 -4.57 -9.18
CA TRP A 126 5.04 -3.50 -8.21
C TRP A 126 4.22 -3.93 -6.99
N VAL A 127 4.68 -3.60 -5.78
CA VAL A 127 3.97 -3.90 -4.53
C VAL A 127 3.97 -2.70 -3.59
N GLY A 128 2.80 -2.32 -3.10
CA GLY A 128 2.64 -1.31 -2.06
C GLY A 128 2.39 -2.01 -0.72
N TYR A 129 3.24 -1.79 0.27
CA TYR A 129 3.32 -2.62 1.47
C TYR A 129 3.60 -1.80 2.74
N GLU A 130 3.89 -2.48 3.85
CA GLU A 130 4.32 -1.88 5.12
C GLU A 130 5.69 -2.42 5.54
N ASP A 131 6.53 -1.58 6.13
CA ASP A 131 7.79 -1.97 6.75
C ASP A 131 7.96 -1.30 8.13
N GLU A 132 9.13 -1.43 8.75
CA GLU A 132 9.39 -0.88 10.08
C GLU A 132 9.22 0.65 10.12
N GLU A 133 9.54 1.35 9.02
CA GLU A 133 9.42 2.81 8.91
C GLU A 133 7.94 3.23 8.90
N SER A 134 7.12 2.62 8.03
CA SER A 134 5.68 2.94 7.97
C SER A 134 4.90 2.49 9.21
N VAL A 135 5.28 1.34 9.79
CA VAL A 135 4.68 0.84 11.03
C VAL A 135 4.97 1.81 12.18
N SER A 136 6.21 2.31 12.29
CA SER A 136 6.57 3.31 13.31
C SER A 136 5.75 4.58 13.16
N ALA A 137 5.61 5.11 11.93
CA ALA A 137 4.80 6.29 11.66
C ALA A 137 3.31 6.10 12.03
N LYS A 138 2.77 4.90 11.85
CA LYS A 138 1.40 4.55 12.25
C LYS A 138 1.23 4.36 13.74
N VAL A 139 2.24 3.83 14.43
CA VAL A 139 2.25 3.70 15.89
C VAL A 139 2.32 5.09 16.53
N ASP A 140 3.16 6.00 16.01
CA ASP A 140 3.26 7.38 16.50
C ASP A 140 1.97 8.20 16.27
N PHE A 141 1.14 7.78 15.30
CA PHE A 141 -0.17 8.38 15.05
C PHE A 141 -1.25 7.96 16.08
N VAL A 142 -1.13 6.78 16.69
CA VAL A 142 -2.11 6.21 17.64
C VAL A 142 -2.02 6.89 19.00
#